data_AF-A0A3N4R691-F1
#
_entry.id   AF-A0A3N4R691-F1
#
_cell.length_a   1.000
_cell.length_b   1.000
_cell.length_c   1.000
_cell.angle_alpha   90.00
_cell.angle_beta   90.00
_cell.angle_gamma   90.00
#
_symmetry.space_group_name_H-M   'P 1'
#
loop_
_entity.id
_entity.type
_entity.pdbx_description
1 polymer ?
#
loop_
_entity_poly.entity_id
_entity_poly.type
_entity_poly.pdbx_seq_one_letter_code
_entity_poly.pdbx_strand_id
1 'polypeptide(L)'
;MREWSLDEIGTTIRTMLTEDLYLPLDPAAIRPDADLVDDLGLGSLDLSELRGLCENRFGVPIAETDFNPVHFHSVDTLSALLAHSLGRRPAPTA
;
A
#
# COMPACT_ATOMS: atom_id res chain seq x y z
N MET A 1 -7.38 15.46 -12.17
CA MET A 1 -7.36 14.19 -11.41
C MET A 1 -6.01 13.58 -11.66
N ARG A 2 -5.20 13.37 -10.63
CA ARG A 2 -3.83 12.90 -10.80
C ARG A 2 -3.86 11.41 -11.14
N GLU A 3 -3.26 11.05 -12.26
CA GLU A 3 -2.96 9.65 -12.60
C GLU A 3 -1.74 9.25 -11.77
N TRP A 4 -1.81 8.09 -11.11
CA TRP A 4 -0.69 7.57 -10.33
C TRP A 4 0.03 6.50 -11.16
N SER A 5 1.34 6.63 -11.29
CA SER A 5 2.20 5.60 -11.89
C SER A 5 2.56 4.53 -10.85
N LEU A 6 2.86 3.29 -11.28
CA LEU A 6 3.30 2.22 -10.34
C LEU A 6 4.50 2.65 -9.47
N ASP A 7 5.45 3.35 -10.06
CA ASP A 7 6.61 3.89 -9.36
C ASP A 7 6.24 4.95 -8.31
N GLU A 8 5.30 5.85 -8.63
CA GLU A 8 4.79 6.86 -7.69
C GLU A 8 4.02 6.22 -6.53
N ILE A 9 3.23 5.18 -6.82
CA ILE A 9 2.50 4.40 -5.80
C ILE A 9 3.52 3.73 -4.86
N GLY A 10 4.48 3.00 -5.42
CA GLY A 10 5.50 2.30 -4.63
C GLY A 10 6.36 3.25 -3.79
N THR A 11 6.74 4.41 -4.33
CA THR A 11 7.46 5.44 -3.58
C THR A 11 6.61 5.99 -2.43
N THR A 12 5.34 6.28 -2.70
CA THR A 12 4.41 6.79 -1.68
C THR A 12 4.19 5.76 -0.57
N ILE A 13 3.99 4.48 -0.89
CA ILE A 13 3.83 3.42 0.12
C ILE A 13 5.08 3.34 1.00
N ARG A 14 6.29 3.39 0.42
CA ARG A 14 7.53 3.37 1.23
C ARG A 14 7.61 4.55 2.18
N THR A 15 7.25 5.74 1.72
CA THR A 15 7.15 6.92 2.59
C THR A 15 6.14 6.70 3.72
N MET A 16 4.98 6.09 3.43
CA MET A 16 3.96 5.81 4.46
C MET A 16 4.45 4.81 5.49
N LEU A 17 5.17 3.77 5.07
CA LEU A 17 5.77 2.80 5.97
C LEU A 17 6.71 3.49 6.98
N THR A 18 7.49 4.46 6.53
CA THR A 18 8.47 5.14 7.39
C THR A 18 7.90 6.31 8.18
N GLU A 19 7.05 7.14 7.56
CA GLU A 19 6.54 8.38 8.16
C GLU A 19 5.22 8.18 8.92
N ASP A 20 4.31 7.36 8.38
CA ASP A 20 2.99 7.14 8.98
C ASP A 20 2.96 5.91 9.90
N LEU A 21 3.68 4.83 9.54
CA LEU A 21 3.83 3.62 10.37
C LEU A 21 5.09 3.63 11.24
N TYR A 22 5.91 4.69 11.16
CA TYR A 22 7.11 4.87 11.99
C TYR A 22 8.13 3.73 11.89
N LEU A 23 8.25 3.06 10.74
CA LEU A 23 9.32 2.07 10.55
C LEU A 23 10.68 2.77 10.64
N PRO A 24 11.63 2.25 11.45
CA PRO A 24 12.94 2.86 11.66
C PRO A 24 13.89 2.58 10.48
N LEU A 25 13.42 2.82 9.26
CA LEU A 25 14.13 2.61 8.01
C LEU A 25 14.03 3.88 7.16
N ASP A 26 14.98 4.06 6.24
CA ASP A 26 14.86 5.06 5.19
C ASP A 26 13.93 4.51 4.07
N PRO A 27 13.01 5.32 3.50
CA PRO A 27 12.09 4.83 2.48
C PRO A 27 12.83 4.31 1.22
N ALA A 28 14.02 4.84 0.90
CA ALA A 28 14.84 4.35 -0.20
C ALA A 28 15.57 3.04 0.14
N ALA A 29 15.71 2.68 1.42
CA ALA A 29 16.28 1.42 1.86
C ALA A 29 15.28 0.25 1.79
N ILE A 30 13.97 0.53 1.72
CA ILE A 30 12.93 -0.49 1.57
C ILE A 30 12.95 -1.01 0.13
N ARG A 31 13.27 -2.30 -0.04
CA ARG A 31 13.20 -2.98 -1.34
C ARG A 31 11.74 -3.13 -1.77
N PRO A 32 11.42 -2.96 -3.08
CA PRO A 32 10.05 -3.09 -3.56
C PRO A 32 9.47 -4.50 -3.34
N ASP A 33 10.34 -5.51 -3.36
CA ASP A 33 10.03 -6.93 -3.17
C ASP A 33 10.29 -7.44 -1.74
N ALA A 34 10.56 -6.55 -0.77
CA ALA A 34 10.68 -6.93 0.64
C ALA A 34 9.36 -7.49 1.17
N ASP A 35 9.42 -8.59 1.92
CA ASP A 35 8.25 -9.15 2.59
C ASP A 35 7.85 -8.21 3.74
N LEU A 36 6.63 -7.67 3.68
CA LEU A 36 6.13 -6.71 4.67
C LEU A 36 6.10 -7.31 6.08
N VAL A 37 5.89 -8.62 6.22
CA VAL A 37 5.77 -9.29 7.52
C VAL A 37 7.13 -9.84 7.96
N ASP A 38 7.80 -10.62 7.11
CA ASP A 38 9.03 -11.35 7.45
C ASP A 38 10.28 -10.45 7.41
N ASP A 39 10.40 -9.57 6.40
CA ASP A 39 11.56 -8.69 6.21
C ASP A 39 11.38 -7.37 6.99
N LEU A 40 10.18 -6.77 6.95
CA LEU A 40 9.89 -5.48 7.59
C LEU A 40 9.22 -5.58 8.96
N GLY A 41 8.79 -6.78 9.38
CA GLY A 41 8.25 -7.01 10.72
C GLY A 41 6.83 -6.49 10.96
N LEU A 42 6.05 -6.20 9.91
CA LEU A 42 4.67 -5.71 10.08
C LEU A 42 3.75 -6.80 10.65
N GLY A 43 3.03 -6.46 11.70
CA GLY A 43 1.98 -7.29 12.27
C GLY A 43 0.62 -7.08 11.61
N SER A 44 -0.38 -7.85 12.04
CA SER A 44 -1.75 -7.74 11.53
C SER A 44 -2.38 -6.36 11.75
N LEU A 45 -2.01 -5.68 12.86
CA LEU A 45 -2.46 -4.32 13.15
C LEU A 45 -1.83 -3.34 12.15
N ASP A 46 -0.52 -3.43 11.95
CA ASP A 46 0.21 -2.56 11.02
C ASP A 46 -0.30 -2.70 9.58
N LEU A 47 -0.62 -3.93 9.14
CA LEU A 47 -1.22 -4.17 7.83
C LEU A 47 -2.63 -3.57 7.69
N SER A 48 -3.41 -3.57 8.78
CA SER A 48 -4.74 -2.96 8.81
C SER A 48 -4.66 -1.43 8.73
N GLU A 49 -3.70 -0.84 9.44
CA GLU A 49 -3.42 0.61 9.36
C GLU A 49 -2.88 0.99 7.98
N LEU A 50 -1.95 0.21 7.41
CA LEU A 50 -1.42 0.41 6.06
C LEU A 50 -2.55 0.40 5.01
N ARG A 51 -3.51 -0.52 5.13
CA ARG A 51 -4.70 -0.54 4.27
C ARG A 51 -5.46 0.79 4.38
N GLY A 52 -5.81 1.23 5.58
CA GLY A 52 -6.55 2.48 5.79
C GLY A 52 -5.81 3.70 5.26
N LEU A 53 -4.49 3.75 5.45
CA LEU A 53 -3.63 4.79 4.89
C LEU A 53 -3.65 4.80 3.36
N CYS A 54 -3.53 3.62 2.72
CA CYS A 54 -3.62 3.50 1.28
C CYS A 54 -5.00 3.97 0.76
N GLU A 55 -6.09 3.52 1.38
CA GLU A 55 -7.44 3.92 0.98
C GLU A 55 -7.63 5.44 1.05
N ASN A 56 -7.16 6.07 2.14
CA ASN A 56 -7.22 7.50 2.34
C ASN A 56 -6.33 8.29 1.36
N ARG A 57 -5.10 7.82 1.11
CA ARG A 57 -4.12 8.52 0.28
C ARG A 57 -4.42 8.43 -1.21
N PHE A 58 -4.84 7.26 -1.68
CA PHE A 58 -5.11 7.00 -3.08
C PHE A 58 -6.59 7.19 -3.44
N GLY A 59 -7.47 7.33 -2.46
CA GLY A 59 -8.90 7.57 -2.66
C GLY A 59 -9.62 6.39 -3.30
N VAL A 60 -9.16 5.17 -3.02
CA VAL A 60 -9.75 3.93 -3.53
C VAL A 60 -9.97 2.94 -2.39
N PRO A 61 -11.14 2.28 -2.31
CA PRO A 61 -11.34 1.23 -1.33
C PRO A 61 -10.54 -0.03 -1.72
N ILE A 62 -9.95 -0.68 -0.72
CA ILE A 62 -9.39 -2.03 -0.84
C ILE A 62 -10.45 -2.97 -0.28
N ALA A 63 -11.01 -3.85 -1.11
CA ALA A 63 -12.04 -4.77 -0.67
C ALA A 63 -11.47 -5.78 0.34
N GLU A 64 -12.30 -6.32 1.22
CA GLU A 64 -11.87 -7.35 2.19
C GLU A 64 -11.27 -8.59 1.50
N THR A 65 -11.75 -8.93 0.30
CA THR A 65 -11.18 -10.02 -0.51
C THR A 65 -9.77 -9.74 -1.02
N ASP A 66 -9.42 -8.46 -1.20
CA ASP A 66 -8.09 -8.01 -1.61
C ASP A 66 -7.16 -7.78 -0.40
N PHE A 67 -7.68 -7.75 0.83
CA PHE A 67 -6.89 -7.67 2.06
C PHE A 67 -6.42 -9.06 2.48
N ASN A 68 -5.39 -9.57 1.82
CA ASN A 68 -4.85 -10.90 2.04
C ASN A 68 -3.30 -10.91 1.90
N PRO A 69 -2.62 -11.97 2.37
CA PRO A 69 -1.15 -12.06 2.34
C PRO A 69 -0.52 -11.99 0.95
N VAL A 70 -1.25 -12.31 -0.12
CA VAL A 70 -0.72 -12.24 -1.49
C VAL A 70 -0.61 -10.78 -1.94
N HIS A 71 -1.63 -9.97 -1.64
CA HIS A 71 -1.66 -8.57 -2.03
C HIS A 71 -0.81 -7.69 -1.09
N PHE A 72 -0.80 -8.05 0.20
CA PHE A 72 -0.02 -7.39 1.26
C PHE A 72 1.31 -8.10 1.52
N HIS A 73 1.87 -8.78 0.53
CA HIS A 73 3.18 -9.43 0.64
C HIS A 73 4.33 -8.42 0.60
N SER A 74 4.28 -7.47 -0.34
CA SER A 74 5.38 -6.52 -0.62
C SER A 74 4.84 -5.18 -1.11
N VAL A 75 5.72 -4.18 -1.21
CA VAL A 75 5.37 -2.88 -1.81
C VAL A 75 4.95 -3.05 -3.27
N ASP A 76 5.58 -3.94 -4.02
CA ASP A 76 5.26 -4.19 -5.44
C ASP A 76 3.85 -4.77 -5.61
N THR A 77 3.53 -5.82 -4.83
CA THR A 77 2.20 -6.46 -4.89
C THR A 77 1.09 -5.49 -4.48
N LEU A 78 1.32 -4.69 -3.44
CA LEU A 78 0.36 -3.68 -3.00
C LEU A 78 0.21 -2.54 -4.01
N SER A 79 1.31 -2.12 -4.65
CA SER A 79 1.28 -1.11 -5.71
C SER A 79 0.47 -1.60 -6.92
N ALA A 80 0.64 -2.86 -7.31
CA ALA A 80 -0.11 -3.48 -8.40
C ALA A 80 -1.62 -3.54 -8.08
N LEU A 81 -1.99 -3.92 -6.85
CA LEU A 81 -3.38 -3.88 -6.41
C LEU A 81 -3.96 -2.46 -6.51
N LEU A 82 -3.25 -1.45 -6.00
CA LEU A 82 -3.72 -0.07 -6.01
C LEU A 82 -3.85 0.49 -7.42
N ALA A 83 -2.88 0.21 -8.30
CA ALA A 83 -2.96 0.60 -9.71
C ALA A 83 -4.20 0.00 -10.40
N HIS A 84 -4.48 -1.28 -10.13
CA HIS A 84 -5.68 -1.96 -10.65
C HIS A 84 -6.98 -1.34 -10.09
N SER A 85 -7.02 -1.02 -8.80
CA SER A 85 -8.19 -0.37 -8.17
C SER A 85 -8.41 1.07 -8.66
N LEU A 86 -7.34 1.83 -8.90
CA LEU A 86 -7.40 3.18 -9.46
C LEU A 86 -7.94 3.19 -10.90
N GLY A 87 -7.63 2.16 -11.69
CA GLY A 87 -8.22 1.93 -13.01
C GLY A 87 -9.69 1.49 -12.97
N ARG A 88 -10.12 0.84 -11.89
CA ARG A 88 -11.49 0.32 -11.69
C ARG A 88 -12.42 1.24 -10.90
N ARG A 89 -12.01 2.48 -10.59
CA ARG A 89 -12.62 3.35 -9.56
C ARG A 89 -14.14 3.19 -9.44
N PRO A 90 -14.65 2.75 -8.27
CA PRO A 90 -16.09 2.63 -8.06
C PRO A 90 -16.73 4.02 -8.13
N ALA A 91 -17.91 4.09 -8.76
CA ALA A 91 -18.68 5.33 -8.82
C ALA A 91 -18.94 5.86 -7.41
N PRO A 92 -18.97 7.19 -7.19
CA PRO A 92 -19.29 7.76 -5.89
C PRO A 92 -20.67 7.24 -5.47
N THR A 93 -20.71 6.48 -4.38
CA THR A 93 -21.98 6.15 -3.73
C THR A 93 -22.45 7.44 -3.07
N ALA A 94 -23.55 7.98 -3.61
CA ALA A 94 -24.17 9.24 -3.23
C ALA A 94 -24.76 9.22 -1.82
#